data_AF-A0A1Z9CDY3-F1
#
_entry.id   AF-A0A1Z9CDY3-F1
#
_cell.length_a   1.000
_cell.length_b   1.000
_cell.length_c   1.000
_cell.angle_alpha   90.00
_cell.angle_beta   90.00
_cell.angle_gamma   90.00
#
_symmetry.space_group_name_H-M   'P 1'
#
loop_
_entity.id
_entity.type
_entity.pdbx_description
1 polymer ?
#
loop_
_entity_poly.entity_id
_entity_poly.type
_entity_poly.pdbx_seq_one_letter_code
_entity_poly.pdbx_strand_id
1 'polypeptide(L)'
;MRFAKWLYHLDGVDQLIIIGFFIFSIGLSYLSINIFRFWYSKVHQKGYSYELRITPFFLLILAMLYSAILYMSLGENITKWIRDF
;
A
#
# COMPACT_ATOMS: atom_id res chain seq x y z
N MET A 1 -13.33 15.60 -4.25
CA MET A 1 -13.90 15.39 -5.60
C MET A 1 -12.86 15.20 -6.72
N ARG A 2 -11.62 15.73 -6.63
CA ARG A 2 -10.58 15.47 -7.64
C ARG A 2 -10.17 13.99 -7.75
N PHE A 3 -10.04 13.28 -6.62
CA PHE A 3 -9.65 11.87 -6.60
C PHE A 3 -10.62 10.95 -7.34
N ALA A 4 -11.92 11.12 -7.12
CA ALA A 4 -12.93 10.32 -7.81
C ALA A 4 -12.93 10.58 -9.32
N LYS A 5 -12.86 11.85 -9.76
CA LYS A 5 -12.77 12.19 -11.20
C LYS A 5 -11.53 11.59 -11.85
N TRP A 6 -10.41 11.62 -11.14
CA TRP A 6 -9.18 11.00 -11.57
C TRP A 6 -9.32 9.48 -11.70
N LEU A 7 -9.97 8.81 -10.73
CA LEU A 7 -10.22 7.36 -10.78
C LEU A 7 -11.03 6.95 -12.04
N TYR A 8 -11.97 7.82 -12.47
CA TYR A 8 -12.79 7.60 -13.66
C TYR A 8 -12.10 7.95 -14.99
N HIS A 9 -10.94 8.62 -14.97
CA HIS A 9 -10.17 9.00 -16.17
C HIS A 9 -8.89 8.18 -16.35
N LEU A 10 -8.77 7.04 -15.65
CA LEU A 10 -7.63 6.15 -15.81
C LEU A 10 -7.59 5.50 -17.18
N ASP A 11 -6.46 5.64 -17.86
CA ASP A 11 -6.17 4.91 -19.09
C ASP A 11 -5.76 3.45 -18.79
N GLY A 12 -5.75 2.58 -19.79
CA GLY A 12 -5.38 1.17 -19.62
C GLY A 12 -3.94 0.99 -19.07
N VAL A 13 -3.02 1.87 -19.46
CA VAL A 13 -1.64 1.89 -18.95
C VAL A 13 -1.61 2.26 -17.46
N ASP A 14 -2.40 3.24 -17.06
CA ASP A 14 -2.50 3.68 -15.66
C ASP A 14 -2.99 2.54 -14.75
N GLN A 15 -3.94 1.75 -15.23
CA GLN A 15 -4.46 0.60 -14.50
C GLN A 15 -3.38 -0.46 -14.26
N LEU A 16 -2.54 -0.73 -15.27
CA LEU A 16 -1.41 -1.66 -15.14
C LEU A 16 -0.38 -1.17 -14.12
N ILE A 17 -0.08 0.13 -14.12
CA ILE A 17 0.84 0.75 -13.15
C ILE A 17 0.27 0.63 -11.72
N ILE A 18 -1.03 0.91 -11.53
CA ILE A 18 -1.68 0.75 -10.22
C ILE A 18 -1.63 -0.69 -9.75
N ILE A 19 -1.90 -1.67 -10.61
CA ILE A 19 -1.81 -3.09 -10.24
C ILE A 19 -0.38 -3.45 -9.81
N GLY A 20 0.64 -3.01 -10.56
CA GLY A 20 2.04 -3.20 -10.19
C GLY A 20 2.37 -2.59 -8.83
N PHE A 21 1.93 -1.36 -8.58
CA PHE A 21 2.07 -0.69 -7.30
C PHE A 21 1.30 -1.36 -6.18
N PHE A 22 0.14 -1.93 -6.45
CA PHE A 22 -0.64 -2.67 -5.47
C PHE A 22 0.10 -3.93 -5.01
N ILE A 23 0.65 -4.71 -5.94
CA ILE A 23 1.46 -5.90 -5.62
C ILE A 23 2.70 -5.50 -4.79
N PHE A 24 3.39 -4.43 -5.18
CA PHE A 24 4.52 -3.91 -4.42
C PHE A 24 4.11 -3.45 -3.01
N SER A 25 2.96 -2.81 -2.90
CA SER A 25 2.41 -2.29 -1.64
C SER A 25 1.96 -3.39 -0.67
N ILE A 26 1.59 -4.58 -1.16
CA ILE A 26 1.33 -5.76 -0.32
C ILE A 26 2.61 -6.13 0.46
N GLY A 27 3.76 -6.14 -0.23
CA GLY A 27 5.05 -6.41 0.41
C GLY A 27 5.40 -5.36 1.47
N LEU A 28 5.20 -4.08 1.14
CA LEU A 28 5.41 -2.97 2.08
C LEU A 28 4.51 -3.09 3.32
N SER A 29 3.22 -3.39 3.10
CA SER A 29 2.26 -3.58 4.17
C SER A 29 2.64 -4.75 5.09
N TYR A 30 3.08 -5.87 4.52
CA TYR A 30 3.55 -7.01 5.29
C TYR A 30 4.75 -6.65 6.18
N LEU A 31 5.69 -5.87 5.64
CA LEU A 31 6.85 -5.39 6.39
C LEU A 31 6.44 -4.43 7.52
N SER A 32 5.55 -3.47 7.25
CA SER A 32 5.01 -2.55 8.26
C SER A 32 4.32 -3.29 9.41
N ILE A 33 3.51 -4.30 9.09
CA ILE A 33 2.86 -5.17 10.07
C ILE A 33 3.88 -5.90 10.96
N ASN A 34 4.95 -6.44 10.36
CA ASN A 34 5.99 -7.14 11.10
C ASN A 34 6.78 -6.20 12.01
N ILE A 35 7.12 -5.00 11.54
CA ILE A 35 7.73 -3.97 12.38
C ILE A 35 6.82 -3.64 13.57
N PHE A 36 5.52 -3.45 13.31
CA PHE A 36 4.56 -3.14 14.36
C PHE A 36 4.45 -4.26 15.39
N ARG A 37 4.42 -5.53 14.95
CA ARG A 37 4.46 -6.72 15.82
C ARG A 37 5.73 -6.76 16.66
N PHE A 38 6.89 -6.50 16.06
CA PHE A 38 8.17 -6.49 16.76
C PHE A 38 8.22 -5.39 17.82
N TRP A 39 7.80 -4.18 17.45
CA TRP A 39 7.73 -3.04 18.35
C TRP A 39 6.76 -3.29 19.51
N TYR A 40 5.57 -3.79 19.22
CA TYR A 40 4.56 -4.13 20.21
C TYR A 40 5.08 -5.17 21.23
N SER A 41 5.73 -6.23 20.75
CA SER A 41 6.37 -7.25 21.60
C SER A 41 7.46 -6.65 22.51
N LYS A 42 8.25 -5.71 21.99
CA LYS A 42 9.29 -5.02 22.77
C LYS A 42 8.71 -4.13 23.87
N VAL A 43 7.54 -3.54 23.66
CA VAL A 43 6.87 -2.66 24.64
C VAL A 43 6.09 -3.46 25.70
N HIS A 44 5.48 -4.59 25.33
CA HIS A 44 4.60 -5.38 26.20
C HIS A 44 5.29 -6.56 26.92
N GLN A 45 6.57 -6.42 27.29
CA GLN A 45 7.38 -7.48 27.92
C GLN A 45 6.88 -7.97 29.31
N LYS A 46 5.89 -7.32 29.92
CA LYS A 46 5.40 -7.68 31.27
C LYS A 46 3.98 -8.24 31.24
N GLY A 47 3.88 -9.56 31.17
CA GLY A 47 2.91 -10.29 31.98
C GLY A 47 1.76 -11.00 31.29
N TYR A 48 1.20 -10.51 30.19
CA TYR A 48 0.15 -11.21 29.42
C TYR A 48 -0.02 -10.47 28.08
N SER A 49 0.91 -10.67 27.15
CA SER A 49 0.78 -10.10 25.80
C SER A 49 -0.18 -10.97 25.00
N TYR A 50 -1.42 -10.53 24.79
CA TYR A 50 -2.27 -11.13 23.77
C TYR A 50 -1.53 -11.05 22.42
N GLU A 51 -1.56 -12.14 21.64
CA GLU A 51 -0.99 -12.13 20.30
C GLU A 51 -1.68 -11.05 19.46
N LEU A 52 -0.91 -10.14 18.87
CA LEU A 52 -1.44 -9.13 17.95
C LEU A 52 -2.05 -9.83 16.73
N ARG A 53 -3.38 -10.03 16.76
CA ARG A 53 -4.14 -10.63 15.67
C ARG A 53 -4.44 -9.57 14.63
N ILE A 54 -3.56 -9.48 13.64
CA ILE A 54 -3.77 -8.63 12.47
C ILE A 54 -4.55 -9.45 11.45
N THR A 55 -5.74 -8.97 11.08
CA THR A 55 -6.57 -9.64 10.09
C THR A 55 -5.95 -9.51 8.70
N PRO A 56 -6.13 -10.50 7.81
CA PRO A 56 -5.66 -10.40 6.43
C PRO A 56 -6.23 -9.18 5.70
N PHE A 57 -7.43 -8.73 6.08
CA PHE A 57 -8.04 -7.50 5.56
C PHE A 57 -7.23 -6.24 5.88
N PHE A 58 -6.60 -6.17 7.06
CA PHE A 58 -5.77 -5.02 7.43
C PHE A 58 -4.59 -4.85 6.48
N LEU A 59 -3.99 -5.98 6.06
CA LEU A 59 -2.90 -5.99 5.09
C LEU A 59 -3.35 -5.42 3.73
N LEU A 60 -4.52 -5.84 3.24
CA LEU A 60 -5.06 -5.35 1.98
C LEU A 60 -5.43 -3.86 2.03
N ILE A 61 -6.05 -3.41 3.11
CA ILE A 61 -6.41 -2.00 3.29
C ILE A 61 -5.15 -1.13 3.31
N LEU A 62 -4.13 -1.54 4.05
CA LEU A 62 -2.88 -0.79 4.15
C LEU A 62 -2.13 -0.79 2.80
N ALA A 63 -2.15 -1.91 2.07
CA ALA A 63 -1.62 -1.99 0.71
C ALA A 63 -2.37 -1.08 -0.27
N MET A 64 -3.70 -0.97 -0.18
CA MET A 64 -4.48 -0.03 -0.99
C MET A 64 -4.07 1.43 -0.71
N LEU A 65 -3.88 1.80 0.55
CA LEU A 65 -3.44 3.15 0.93
C LEU A 65 -2.04 3.45 0.37
N TYR A 66 -1.09 2.53 0.53
CA TYR A 66 0.25 2.70 -0.02
C TYR A 66 0.23 2.79 -1.56
N SER A 67 -0.55 1.95 -2.23
CA SER A 67 -0.69 1.99 -3.69
C SER A 67 -1.26 3.32 -4.16
N ALA A 68 -2.29 3.84 -3.50
CA ALA A 68 -2.88 5.14 -3.82
C ALA A 68 -1.87 6.28 -3.64
N ILE A 69 -1.12 6.28 -2.54
CA ILE A 69 -0.09 7.29 -2.26
C ILE A 69 1.04 7.22 -3.30
N LEU A 70 1.54 6.02 -3.60
CA LEU A 70 2.60 5.81 -4.59
C LEU A 70 2.16 6.30 -5.97
N TYR A 71 0.94 5.97 -6.38
CA TYR A 71 0.44 6.38 -7.68
C TYR A 71 0.14 7.89 -7.72
N MET A 72 -0.37 8.51 -6.66
CA MET A 72 -0.49 9.98 -6.59
C MET A 72 0.87 10.69 -6.67
N SER A 73 1.91 10.10 -6.06
CA SER A 73 3.24 10.72 -5.98
C SER A 73 4.05 10.53 -7.26
N LEU A 74 4.00 9.34 -7.85
CA LEU A 74 4.89 8.90 -8.92
C LEU A 74 4.16 8.49 -10.21
N GLY A 75 2.84 8.30 -10.16
CA GLY A 75 2.06 7.72 -11.26
C GLY A 75 2.17 8.51 -12.55
N GLU A 76 2.05 9.84 -12.50
CA GLU A 76 2.18 10.67 -13.72
C GLU A 76 3.57 10.59 -14.34
N ASN A 77 4.63 10.57 -13.53
CA ASN A 77 6.01 10.49 -14.02
C ASN A 77 6.29 9.12 -14.67
N ILE A 78 5.81 8.05 -14.05
CA ILE A 78 5.99 6.68 -14.57
C ILE A 78 5.17 6.47 -15.84
N THR A 79 3.94 6.99 -15.88
CA THR A 79 3.08 6.90 -17.07
C THR A 79 3.70 7.60 -18.25
N LYS A 80 4.26 8.80 -18.05
CA LYS A 80 5.03 9.51 -19.09
C LYS A 80 6.24 8.70 -19.53
N TRP A 81 7.04 8.21 -18.59
CA TRP A 81 8.22 7.42 -18.89
C TRP A 81 7.91 6.14 -19.69
N ILE A 82 6.80 5.45 -19.38
CA ILE A 82 6.35 4.26 -20.10
C ILE A 82 5.82 4.60 -21.49
N ARG A 83 5.17 5.75 -21.68
CA ARG A 83 4.65 6.19 -22.98
C ARG A 83 5.71 6.76 -23.91
N ASP A 84 6.76 7.35 -23.34
CA ASP A 84 7.90 7.91 -24.08
C ASP A 84 8.93 6.84 -24.48
N PHE A 85 8.75 5.59 -24.03
CA PHE A 85 9.58 4.43 -24.35
C PHE A 85 8.99 3.63 -25.53
#